data_AF-A0A1Y1Q0X3-F1
#
_entry.id   AF-A0A1Y1Q0X3-F1
#
_cell.length_a   1.000
_cell.length_b   1.000
_cell.length_c   1.000
_cell.angle_alpha   90.00
_cell.angle_beta   90.00
_cell.angle_gamma   90.00
#
_symmetry.space_group_name_H-M   'P 1'
#
loop_
_entity.id
_entity.type
_entity.pdbx_description
1 polymer ?
#
loop_
_entity_poly.entity_id
_entity_poly.type
_entity_poly.pdbx_seq_one_letter_code
_entity_poly.pdbx_strand_id
1 'polypeptide(L)'
;MRYLLLLISYLLTLPCMAIELPDIGNSADAAMSPSEEQKLGEAFFRQIRRQAEVIDDIEVNNYINELGRQLVSYSDNPQQLFQFFVIKEDSINAFAVPGGFIGVHTGLILKTRDESELAS
;
A
#
# COMPACT_ATOMS: atom_id res chain seq x y z
N MET A 1 36.82 0.81 48.13
CA MET A 1 36.73 0.02 46.88
C MET A 1 35.34 -0.56 46.59
N ARG A 2 34.39 -0.60 47.54
CA ARG A 2 32.99 -1.05 47.29
C ARG A 2 32.11 0.03 46.63
N TYR A 3 32.35 1.31 46.97
CA TYR A 3 31.58 2.45 46.44
C TYR A 3 31.91 2.82 44.99
N LEU A 4 33.10 2.44 44.50
CA LEU A 4 33.52 2.70 43.11
C LEU A 4 32.72 1.83 42.11
N LEU A 5 32.33 0.62 42.51
CA LEU A 5 31.51 -0.30 41.71
C LEU A 5 30.04 0.14 41.62
N LEU A 6 29.51 0.85 42.63
CA LEU A 6 28.13 1.35 42.64
C LEU A 6 27.94 2.60 41.75
N LEU A 7 28.99 3.39 41.55
CA LEU A 7 28.97 4.58 40.68
C LEU A 7 28.97 4.21 39.18
N ILE A 8 29.57 3.07 38.83
CA ILE A 8 29.65 2.59 37.44
C ILE A 8 28.32 1.98 36.97
N SER A 9 27.53 1.37 37.87
CA SER A 9 26.23 0.79 37.49
C SER A 9 25.16 1.86 37.22
N TYR A 10 25.27 3.05 37.81
CA TYR A 10 24.32 4.15 37.57
C TYR A 10 24.51 4.81 36.19
N LEU A 11 25.69 4.67 35.58
CA LEU A 11 26.01 5.28 34.29
C LEU A 11 25.50 4.47 33.08
N LEU A 12 25.03 3.23 33.29
CA LEU A 12 24.60 2.33 32.21
C LEU A 12 23.08 2.35 31.95
N THR A 13 22.28 3.03 32.77
CA THR A 13 20.82 3.11 32.63
C THR A 13 20.38 4.47 32.10
N LEU A 14 20.96 4.92 30.98
CA LEU A 14 20.35 6.02 30.24
C LEU A 14 19.14 5.44 29.49
N PRO A 15 17.91 5.92 29.74
CA PRO A 15 16.80 5.58 28.87
C PRO A 15 17.18 6.12 27.48
N CYS A 16 17.24 5.22 26.50
CA CYS A 16 17.22 5.60 25.10
C CYS A 16 15.87 6.28 24.90
N MET A 17 15.84 7.60 25.12
CA MET A 17 14.72 8.44 24.75
C MET A 17 14.64 8.31 23.24
N ALA A 18 13.79 7.39 22.78
CA ALA A 18 13.36 7.34 21.40
C ALA A 18 12.91 8.76 21.07
N ILE A 19 13.62 9.41 20.16
CA ILE A 19 13.20 10.67 19.59
C ILE A 19 11.92 10.32 18.83
N GLU A 20 10.77 10.50 19.47
CA GLU A 20 9.52 10.71 18.74
C GLU A 20 9.79 11.95 17.89
N LEU A 21 10.06 11.71 16.62
CA LEU A 21 10.20 12.77 15.64
C LEU A 21 8.92 13.60 15.71
N PRO A 22 9.00 14.92 15.94
CA PRO A 22 7.85 15.79 15.76
C PRO A 22 7.21 15.49 14.42
N ASP A 23 5.89 15.26 14.40
CA ASP A 23 5.11 15.11 13.18
C ASP A 23 5.15 16.45 12.44
N ILE A 24 6.15 16.59 11.57
CA ILE A 24 6.29 17.73 10.67
C ILE A 24 5.41 17.40 9.48
N GLY A 25 4.09 17.52 9.70
CA GLY A 25 3.04 17.07 8.80
C GLY A 25 3.44 17.13 7.33
N ASN A 26 3.32 16.00 6.65
CA ASN A 26 3.66 15.91 5.24
C ASN A 26 2.75 16.89 4.48
N SER A 27 3.30 17.70 3.57
CA SER A 27 2.46 18.60 2.75
C SER A 27 1.46 17.82 1.89
N ALA A 28 1.65 16.51 1.75
CA ALA A 28 0.68 15.58 1.18
C ALA A 28 -0.57 15.38 2.07
N ASP A 29 -0.43 15.34 3.40
CA ASP A 29 -1.57 15.17 4.33
C ASP A 29 -2.48 16.42 4.36
N ALA A 30 -1.98 17.56 3.89
CA ALA A 30 -2.72 18.80 3.78
C ALA A 30 -3.50 18.95 2.46
N ALA A 31 -3.36 18.03 1.50
CA ALA A 31 -3.88 18.24 0.14
C ALA A 31 -5.32 17.74 -0.06
N MET A 32 -5.70 16.59 0.51
CA MET A 32 -7.02 15.97 0.33
C MET A 32 -7.43 15.13 1.55
N SER A 33 -8.69 15.17 1.95
CA SER A 33 -9.22 14.26 2.99
C SER A 33 -9.42 12.84 2.44
N PRO A 34 -9.41 11.79 3.28
CA PRO A 34 -9.64 10.41 2.83
C PRO A 34 -10.95 10.21 2.07
N SER A 35 -12.00 10.97 2.45
CA SER A 35 -13.29 10.92 1.74
C SER A 35 -13.21 11.53 0.33
N GLU A 36 -12.40 12.57 0.15
CA GLU A 36 -12.18 13.19 -1.17
C GLU A 36 -11.35 12.28 -2.07
N GLU A 37 -10.32 11.64 -1.51
CA GLU A 37 -9.55 10.63 -2.24
C GLU A 37 -10.43 9.47 -2.72
N GLN A 38 -11.29 8.94 -1.85
CA GLN A 38 -12.23 7.88 -2.22
C GLN A 38 -13.16 8.32 -3.37
N LYS A 39 -13.76 9.51 -3.28
CA LYS A 39 -14.63 10.04 -4.35
C LYS A 39 -13.88 10.21 -5.66
N LEU A 40 -12.64 10.67 -5.61
CA LEU A 40 -11.79 10.85 -6.78
C LEU A 40 -11.45 9.49 -7.41
N GLY A 41 -11.06 8.49 -6.60
CA GLY A 41 -10.81 7.12 -7.04
C GLY A 41 -12.02 6.49 -7.72
N GLU A 42 -13.20 6.61 -7.12
CA GLU A 42 -14.44 6.11 -7.71
C GLU A 42 -14.76 6.80 -9.05
N ALA A 43 -14.52 8.12 -9.16
CA ALA A 43 -14.70 8.86 -10.40
C ALA A 43 -13.74 8.39 -11.48
N PHE A 44 -12.47 8.19 -11.12
CA PHE A 44 -11.46 7.65 -12.01
C PHE A 44 -11.83 6.24 -12.49
N PHE A 45 -12.23 5.35 -11.57
CA PHE A 45 -12.64 3.99 -11.93
C PHE A 45 -13.84 3.98 -12.88
N ARG A 46 -14.86 4.81 -12.61
CA ARG A 46 -16.00 4.98 -13.54
C ARG A 46 -15.57 5.46 -14.92
N GLN A 47 -14.56 6.31 -15.01
CA GLN A 47 -14.02 6.77 -16.29
C GLN A 47 -13.25 5.68 -17.01
N ILE A 48 -12.40 4.92 -16.31
CA ILE A 48 -11.67 3.79 -16.88
C ILE A 48 -12.63 2.74 -17.45
N ARG A 49 -13.69 2.37 -16.73
CA ARG A 49 -14.71 1.43 -17.23
C ARG A 49 -15.40 1.90 -18.52
N ARG A 50 -15.32 3.18 -18.88
CA ARG A 50 -15.85 3.72 -20.14
C ARG A 50 -14.81 3.76 -21.26
N GLN A 51 -13.51 3.80 -20.91
CA GLN A 51 -12.41 4.04 -21.86
C GLN A 51 -11.63 2.76 -22.17
N ALA A 52 -11.57 1.81 -21.24
CA ALA A 52 -10.81 0.57 -21.36
C ALA A 52 -11.69 -0.66 -21.07
N GLU A 53 -11.27 -1.81 -21.60
CA GLU A 53 -11.91 -3.10 -21.33
C GLU A 53 -11.46 -3.62 -19.96
N VAL A 54 -12.26 -3.36 -18.93
CA VAL A 54 -12.06 -3.93 -17.59
C VAL A 54 -12.59 -5.35 -17.57
N ILE A 55 -11.81 -6.29 -17.04
CA ILE A 55 -12.18 -7.70 -16.96
C ILE A 55 -13.18 -7.90 -15.82
N ASP A 56 -14.41 -8.29 -16.16
CA ASP A 56 -15.50 -8.59 -15.21
C ASP A 56 -15.55 -10.09 -14.81
N ASP A 57 -14.45 -10.83 -15.02
CA ASP A 57 -14.33 -12.25 -14.64
C ASP A 57 -14.19 -12.43 -13.12
N ILE A 58 -15.00 -13.31 -12.53
CA ILE A 58 -15.04 -13.52 -11.08
C ILE A 58 -13.75 -14.15 -10.56
N GLU A 59 -13.18 -15.11 -11.29
CA GLU A 59 -11.97 -15.83 -10.86
C GLU A 59 -10.77 -14.90 -10.88
N VAL A 60 -10.58 -14.16 -11.97
CA VAL A 60 -9.50 -13.17 -12.12
C VAL A 60 -9.59 -12.09 -11.06
N ASN A 61 -10.78 -11.54 -10.84
CA ASN A 61 -10.98 -10.48 -9.85
C ASN A 61 -10.79 -11.00 -8.42
N ASN A 62 -11.23 -12.22 -8.10
CA ASN A 62 -10.99 -12.82 -6.79
C ASN A 62 -9.51 -13.02 -6.54
N TYR A 63 -8.79 -13.59 -7.52
CA TYR A 63 -7.36 -13.83 -7.45
C TYR A 63 -6.58 -12.55 -7.11
N ILE A 64 -6.75 -11.49 -7.92
CA ILE A 64 -5.97 -10.27 -7.73
C ILE A 64 -6.33 -9.55 -6.43
N ASN A 65 -7.60 -9.59 -6.00
CA ASN A 65 -8.01 -8.99 -4.74
C ASN A 65 -7.54 -9.82 -3.53
N GLU A 66 -7.43 -11.13 -3.64
CA GLU A 66 -6.88 -11.98 -2.58
C GLU A 66 -5.38 -11.76 -2.42
N LEU A 67 -4.64 -11.76 -3.54
CA LEU A 67 -3.22 -11.42 -3.55
C LEU A 67 -2.98 -10.04 -2.94
N GLY A 68 -3.74 -9.04 -3.38
CA GLY A 68 -3.67 -7.69 -2.85
C GLY A 68 -3.97 -7.60 -1.35
N ARG A 69 -5.01 -8.27 -0.86
CA ARG A 69 -5.33 -8.33 0.58
C ARG A 69 -4.20 -8.99 1.38
N GLN A 70 -3.61 -10.06 0.86
CA GLN A 70 -2.48 -10.71 1.50
C GLN A 70 -1.30 -9.74 1.65
N LEU A 71 -0.96 -8.99 0.59
CA LEU A 71 0.11 -8.00 0.63
C LEU A 71 -0.17 -6.88 1.63
N VAL A 72 -1.38 -6.32 1.62
CA VAL A 72 -1.79 -5.24 2.52
C VAL A 72 -1.76 -5.69 3.98
N SER A 73 -2.05 -6.97 4.27
CA SER A 73 -2.01 -7.50 5.64
C SER A 73 -0.64 -7.42 6.32
N TYR A 74 0.44 -7.31 5.53
CA TYR A 74 1.82 -7.12 6.00
C TYR A 74 2.31 -5.67 5.89
N SER A 75 1.46 -4.72 5.49
CA SER A 75 1.81 -3.30 5.35
C SER A 75 1.71 -2.54 6.68
N ASP A 76 2.21 -1.30 6.70
CA ASP A 76 2.11 -0.40 7.85
C ASP A 76 0.66 -0.03 8.20
N ASN A 77 -0.27 -0.16 7.24
CA ASN A 77 -1.70 0.09 7.45
C ASN A 77 -2.58 -1.07 6.93
N PRO A 78 -2.68 -2.18 7.70
CA PRO A 78 -3.46 -3.35 7.32
C PRO A 78 -4.98 -3.12 7.21
N GLN A 79 -5.50 -2.01 7.76
CA GLN A 79 -6.92 -1.68 7.71
C GLN A 79 -7.31 -0.88 6.47
N GLN A 80 -6.33 -0.40 5.70
CA GLN A 80 -6.61 0.32 4.47
C GLN A 80 -7.28 -0.60 3.45
N LEU A 81 -8.43 -0.15 2.93
CA LEU A 81 -9.16 -0.88 1.92
C LEU A 81 -8.59 -0.55 0.54
N PHE A 82 -8.26 -1.59 -0.21
CA PHE A 82 -7.86 -1.49 -1.60
C PHE A 82 -8.83 -2.24 -2.50
N GLN A 83 -9.06 -1.70 -3.69
CA GLN A 83 -9.84 -2.33 -4.74
C GLN A 83 -8.95 -2.57 -5.95
N PHE A 84 -8.68 -3.84 -6.22
CA PHE A 84 -7.90 -4.26 -7.38
C PHE A 84 -8.84 -4.59 -8.54
N PHE A 85 -8.48 -4.16 -9.74
CA PHE A 85 -9.20 -4.48 -10.96
C PHE A 85 -8.22 -4.71 -12.12
N VAL A 86 -8.62 -5.57 -13.06
CA VAL A 86 -7.77 -5.94 -14.20
C VAL A 86 -8.27 -5.26 -15.47
N ILE A 87 -7.33 -4.64 -16.20
CA ILE A 87 -7.56 -4.03 -17.50
C ILE A 87 -6.97 -4.96 -18.56
N LYS A 88 -7.75 -5.28 -19.58
CA LYS A 88 -7.30 -6.05 -20.72
C LYS A 88 -6.46 -5.18 -21.64
N GLU A 89 -5.16 -5.26 -21.43
CA GLU A 89 -4.14 -4.50 -22.14
C GLU A 89 -2.84 -5.32 -22.14
N ASP A 90 -2.15 -5.42 -23.28
CA ASP A 90 -0.96 -6.27 -23.42
C ASP A 90 0.32 -5.63 -22.86
N SER A 91 0.26 -4.35 -22.48
CA SER A 91 1.38 -3.66 -21.86
C SER A 91 1.64 -4.14 -20.43
N ILE A 92 2.92 -4.22 -20.07
CA ILE A 92 3.35 -4.54 -18.71
C ILE A 92 3.22 -3.27 -17.88
N ASN A 93 2.10 -3.13 -17.16
CA ASN A 93 1.83 -1.95 -16.32
C ASN A 93 0.88 -2.28 -15.16
N ALA A 94 1.03 -1.53 -14.08
CA ALA A 94 0.09 -1.43 -12.98
C ALA A 94 0.17 -0.02 -12.39
N PHE A 95 -0.95 0.50 -11.89
CA PHE A 95 -1.01 1.85 -11.33
C PHE A 95 -1.98 1.91 -10.14
N ALA A 96 -1.72 2.85 -9.24
CA ALA A 96 -2.60 3.17 -8.12
C ALA A 96 -3.14 4.58 -8.28
N VAL A 97 -4.40 4.78 -7.91
CA VAL A 97 -5.02 6.11 -7.83
C VAL A 97 -5.55 6.36 -6.42
N PRO A 98 -5.79 7.63 -6.02
CA PRO A 98 -6.30 7.97 -4.70
C PRO A 98 -7.55 7.17 -4.32
N GLY A 99 -7.72 6.91 -3.03
CA GLY A 99 -8.85 6.11 -2.53
C GLY A 99 -8.65 4.60 -2.60
N GLY A 100 -7.43 4.12 -2.86
CA GLY A 100 -7.08 2.70 -2.79
C GLY A 100 -7.45 1.88 -4.03
N PHE A 101 -7.65 2.51 -5.18
CA PHE A 101 -7.96 1.81 -6.43
C PHE A 101 -6.67 1.46 -7.16
N ILE A 102 -6.49 0.17 -7.47
CA ILE A 102 -5.28 -0.35 -8.13
C ILE A 102 -5.69 -1.05 -9.43
N GLY A 103 -5.18 -0.55 -10.55
CA GLY A 103 -5.38 -1.13 -11.88
C GLY A 103 -4.18 -1.97 -12.29
N VAL A 104 -4.42 -3.19 -12.75
CA VAL A 104 -3.39 -4.13 -13.21
C VAL A 104 -3.67 -4.50 -14.66
N HIS A 105 -2.67 -4.41 -15.55
CA HIS A 105 -2.86 -4.83 -16.94
C HIS A 105 -2.68 -6.35 -17.09
N THR A 106 -3.44 -6.97 -17.99
CA THR A 106 -3.25 -8.38 -18.34
C THR A 106 -1.84 -8.70 -18.82
N GLY A 107 -1.20 -7.75 -19.50
CA GLY A 107 0.19 -7.87 -19.94
C GLY A 107 1.16 -8.05 -18.79
N LEU A 108 0.91 -7.43 -17.63
CA LEU A 108 1.73 -7.68 -16.43
C LEU A 108 1.52 -9.12 -15.93
N ILE A 109 0.28 -9.53 -15.73
CA ILE A 109 -0.08 -10.86 -15.18
C ILE A 109 0.43 -12.01 -16.07
N LEU A 110 0.31 -11.86 -17.41
CA LEU A 110 0.69 -12.91 -18.35
C LEU A 110 2.20 -12.98 -18.62
N LYS A 111 2.96 -11.95 -18.25
CA LYS A 111 4.41 -11.88 -18.47
C LYS A 111 5.23 -12.17 -17.23
N THR A 112 4.62 -12.14 -16.04
CA THR A 112 5.26 -12.59 -14.81
C THR A 112 5.43 -14.11 -14.83
N ARG A 113 6.59 -14.60 -14.39
CA ARG A 113 6.94 -16.03 -14.40
C ARG A 113 6.27 -16.80 -13.27
N ASP A 114 6.08 -16.13 -12.14
CA ASP A 114 5.45 -16.64 -10.95
C ASP A 114 4.72 -15.53 -10.19
N GLU A 115 3.94 -15.92 -9.19
CA GLU A 115 3.17 -15.01 -8.35
C GLU A 115 4.07 -14.09 -7.51
N SER A 116 5.27 -14.53 -7.15
CA SER A 116 6.20 -13.70 -6.39
C SER A 116 6.69 -12.52 -7.24
N GLU A 117 6.92 -12.72 -8.54
CA GLU A 117 7.25 -11.64 -9.47
C GLU A 117 6.08 -10.68 -9.70
N LEU A 118 4.84 -11.17 -9.66
CA LEU A 118 3.65 -10.31 -9.70
C LEU A 118 3.45 -9.49 -8.41
N ALA A 119 3.86 -10.05 -7.27
CA ALA A 119 3.65 -9.50 -5.94
C ALA A 119 4.84 -8.68 -5.39
N SER A 120 5.95 -8.61 -6.14
CA SER A 120 7.22 -7.98 -5.75
C SER A 120 7.24 -6.47 -5.90
#